data_AF-A0A5N6C2F5-F1
#
_entry.id   AF-A0A5N6C2F5-F1
#
_cell.length_a   1.000
_cell.length_b   1.000
_cell.length_c   1.000
_cell.angle_alpha   90.00
_cell.angle_beta   90.00
_cell.angle_gamma   90.00
#
_symmetry.space_group_name_H-M   'P 1'
#
loop_
_entity.id
_entity.type
_entity.pdbx_description
1 polymer ?
#
loop_
_entity_poly.entity_id
_entity_poly.type
_entity_poly.pdbx_seq_one_letter_code
_entity_poly.pdbx_strand_id
1 'polypeptide(L)'
;MTLPARACRSRRPRSPCATNRRLSIVSTTPKGDALRPRLRRVEEEVHRRLARGLTPEQVETLCSLLAVVRDNTCRETLRSPGAGG
;
A
#
# COMPACT_ATOMS: atom_id res chain seq x y z
N MET A 1 6.06 43.08 -0.49
CA MET A 1 5.57 42.20 0.58
C MET A 1 4.47 41.33 0.00
N THR A 2 4.68 40.02 -0.14
CA THR A 2 3.64 39.11 -0.65
C THR A 2 3.68 37.82 0.17
N LEU A 3 2.69 37.65 1.04
CA LEU A 3 2.47 36.47 1.89
C LEU A 3 1.82 35.32 1.09
N PRO A 4 1.83 34.06 1.62
CA PRO A 4 2.11 32.88 0.82
C PRO A 4 0.87 32.18 0.31
N ALA A 5 0.93 31.66 -0.92
CA ALA A 5 -0.03 30.68 -1.40
C ALA A 5 0.24 29.32 -0.73
N ARG A 6 -0.30 29.16 0.49
CA ARG A 6 -0.60 27.85 1.07
C ARG A 6 -1.54 27.12 0.12
N ALA A 7 -1.01 26.15 -0.60
CA ALA A 7 -1.77 25.05 -1.15
C ALA A 7 -0.86 23.83 -1.21
N CYS A 8 -0.60 23.20 -0.07
CA CYS A 8 -0.10 21.83 0.00
C CYS A 8 -1.16 20.86 -0.53
N ARG A 9 -1.49 20.92 -1.83
CA ARG A 9 -2.18 19.83 -2.50
C ARG A 9 -1.10 18.80 -2.82
N SER A 10 -1.00 17.76 -1.99
CA SER A 10 -0.14 16.61 -2.22
C SER A 10 -0.64 15.79 -3.41
N ARG A 11 -0.56 16.33 -4.64
CA ARG A 11 -0.75 15.56 -5.85
C ARG A 11 0.47 14.67 -6.01
N ARG A 12 0.27 13.35 -5.96
CA ARG A 12 1.31 12.39 -6.31
C ARG A 12 1.80 12.67 -7.73
N PRO A 13 3.12 12.63 -8.01
CA PRO A 13 3.64 12.78 -9.35
C PRO A 13 2.99 11.73 -10.23
N ARG A 14 2.41 12.23 -11.33
CA ARG A 14 1.77 11.43 -12.37
C ARG A 14 2.58 11.58 -13.63
N SER A 15 3.10 10.48 -14.15
CA SER A 15 3.72 10.44 -15.48
C SER A 15 2.84 9.62 -16.44
N PRO A 16 2.81 9.95 -17.74
CA PRO A 16 2.18 9.09 -18.73
C PRO A 16 2.97 7.77 -18.80
N CYS A 17 2.27 6.65 -18.93
CA CYS A 17 2.94 5.40 -19.24
C CYS A 17 3.49 5.45 -20.67
N ALA A 18 4.76 5.07 -20.84
CA ALA A 18 5.45 5.09 -22.14
C ALA A 18 4.79 4.14 -23.16
N THR A 19 4.26 3.01 -22.69
CA THR A 19 3.64 1.96 -23.53
C THR A 19 2.16 2.23 -23.81
N ASN A 20 1.44 2.91 -22.92
CA ASN A 20 0.01 3.21 -23.11
C ASN A 20 -0.35 4.55 -22.48
N ARG A 21 -0.59 5.57 -23.32
CA ARG A 21 -0.89 6.95 -22.89
C ARG A 21 -2.23 7.12 -22.17
N ARG A 22 -3.12 6.11 -22.19
CA ARG A 22 -4.35 6.09 -21.39
C ARG A 22 -4.07 5.75 -19.91
N LEU A 23 -2.88 5.26 -19.59
CA LEU A 23 -2.45 4.92 -18.24
C LEU A 23 -1.57 6.02 -17.66
N SER A 24 -1.77 6.30 -16.36
CA SER A 24 -0.93 7.20 -15.60
C SER A 24 -0.21 6.44 -14.48
N ILE A 25 1.11 6.54 -14.47
CA ILE A 25 1.95 5.99 -13.40
C ILE A 25 1.91 6.98 -12.24
N VAL A 26 1.52 6.50 -11.06
CA VAL A 26 1.44 7.30 -9.84
C VAL A 26 2.60 6.93 -8.93
N SER A 27 3.57 7.82 -8.78
CA SER A 27 4.75 7.57 -7.94
C SER A 27 4.57 8.15 -6.53
N THR A 28 5.24 7.55 -5.54
CA THR A 28 5.43 8.18 -4.25
C THR A 28 6.36 9.39 -4.40
N THR A 29 6.12 10.44 -3.62
CA THR A 29 7.05 11.57 -3.56
C THR A 29 8.15 11.26 -2.54
N PRO A 30 9.34 11.90 -2.63
CA PRO A 30 10.37 11.79 -1.59
C PRO A 30 9.83 12.13 -0.19
N LYS A 31 8.96 13.14 -0.08
CA LYS A 31 8.28 13.48 1.18
C LYS A 31 7.33 12.38 1.66
N GLY A 32 6.66 11.68 0.74
CA GLY A 32 5.84 10.52 1.05
C GLY A 32 6.67 9.32 1.50
N ASP A 33 7.80 9.05 0.83
CA ASP A 33 8.70 7.97 1.21
C ASP A 33 9.37 8.22 2.57
N ALA A 34 9.64 9.48 2.92
CA ALA A 34 10.11 9.86 4.25
C ALA A 34 9.10 9.53 5.38
N LEU A 35 7.83 9.25 5.07
CA LEU A 35 6.84 8.82 6.06
C LEU A 35 6.88 7.32 6.34
N ARG A 36 7.58 6.51 5.53
CA ARG A 36 7.65 5.04 5.70
C ARG A 36 8.02 4.60 7.11
N PRO A 37 9.02 5.20 7.80
CA PRO A 37 9.36 4.79 9.16
C PRO A 37 8.22 5.03 10.16
N ARG A 38 7.44 6.11 9.97
CA ARG A 38 6.27 6.40 10.82
C ARG A 38 5.14 5.41 10.57
N LEU A 39 4.89 5.09 9.30
CA LEU A 39 3.89 4.08 8.93
C LEU A 39 4.24 2.70 9.50
N ARG A 40 5.51 2.30 9.39
CA ARG A 40 6.01 1.04 9.96
C ARG A 40 5.78 0.96 11.47
N ARG A 41 6.04 2.03 12.21
CA ARG A 41 5.76 2.08 13.66
C ARG A 41 4.28 1.89 14.00
N VAL A 42 3.40 2.51 13.20
CA VAL A 42 1.95 2.36 13.38
C VAL A 42 1.52 0.93 13.06
N GLU A 43 2.05 0.34 11.98
CA GLU A 43 1.79 -1.04 11.60
C GLU A 43 2.25 -2.02 12.69
N GLU A 44 3.46 -1.86 13.22
CA GLU A 44 3.99 -2.67 14.32
C GLU A 44 3.14 -2.54 15.60
N GLU A 45 2.62 -1.35 15.91
CA GLU A 45 1.70 -1.15 17.03
C GLU A 45 0.36 -1.85 16.82
N VAL A 46 -0.20 -1.77 15.61
CA VAL A 46 -1.45 -2.48 15.25
C VAL A 46 -1.26 -3.98 15.36
N HIS A 47 -0.18 -4.53 14.81
CA HIS A 47 0.15 -5.95 14.93
C HIS A 47 0.28 -6.38 16.40
N ARG A 48 0.98 -5.60 17.23
CA ARG A 48 1.11 -5.89 18.67
C ARG A 48 -0.24 -5.91 19.39
N ARG A 49 -1.16 -5.01 19.04
CA ARG A 49 -2.51 -4.98 19.64
C ARG A 49 -3.37 -6.15 19.20
N LEU A 50 -3.34 -6.50 17.92
CA LEU A 50 -4.11 -7.63 17.38
C LEU A 50 -3.59 -8.98 17.87
N ALA A 51 -2.28 -9.12 18.07
CA ALA A 51 -1.66 -10.33 18.59
C ALA A 51 -1.64 -10.41 20.12
N ARG A 52 -2.21 -9.43 20.83
CA ARG A 52 -2.17 -9.40 22.29
C ARG A 52 -2.89 -10.62 22.87
N GLY A 53 -2.16 -11.41 23.66
CA GLY A 53 -2.69 -12.63 24.28
C GLY A 53 -2.60 -13.88 23.41
N LEU A 54 -2.00 -13.79 22.22
CA LEU A 54 -1.70 -14.94 21.37
C LEU A 54 -0.25 -15.39 21.55
N THR A 55 -0.01 -16.69 21.45
CA THR A 55 1.36 -17.23 21.29
C THR A 55 1.85 -17.02 19.86
N PRO A 56 3.16 -17.06 19.60
CA PRO A 56 3.70 -16.94 18.24
C PRO A 56 3.07 -17.95 17.26
N GLU A 57 2.88 -19.19 17.67
CA GLU A 57 2.32 -20.27 16.85
C GLU A 57 0.84 -19.99 16.50
N GLN A 58 0.09 -19.38 17.43
CA GLN A 58 -1.29 -18.96 17.20
C GLN A 58 -1.36 -17.80 16.20
N VAL A 59 -0.41 -16.86 16.25
CA VAL A 59 -0.31 -15.77 15.27
C VAL A 59 -0.01 -16.33 13.87
N GLU A 60 0.90 -17.28 13.76
CA GLU A 60 1.20 -17.95 12.48
C GLU A 60 -0.02 -18.69 11.92
N THR A 61 -0.74 -19.40 12.77
CA THR A 61 -1.98 -20.10 12.40
C THR A 61 -3.04 -19.11 11.92
N LEU A 62 -3.25 -18.00 12.64
CA LEU A 62 -4.19 -16.95 12.26
C LEU A 62 -3.83 -16.33 10.89
N CYS A 63 -2.55 -16.01 10.66
CA CYS A 63 -2.07 -15.50 9.38
C CYS A 63 -2.36 -16.47 8.22
N SER A 64 -2.17 -17.77 8.47
CA SER A 64 -2.42 -18.82 7.46
C SER A 64 -3.90 -18.92 7.09
N LEU A 65 -4.79 -18.85 8.09
CA LEU A 65 -6.24 -18.82 7.85
C LEU A 65 -6.68 -17.56 7.09
N LEU A 66 -6.15 -16.39 7.46
CA LEU A 66 -6.44 -15.14 6.77
C LEU A 66 -5.94 -15.14 5.32
N ALA A 67 -4.82 -15.80 5.03
CA ALA A 67 -4.33 -15.98 3.66
C ALA A 67 -5.32 -16.78 2.81
N VAL A 68 -5.85 -17.90 3.35
CA VAL A 68 -6.88 -18.69 2.65
C VAL A 68 -8.14 -17.87 2.39
N VAL A 69 -8.62 -17.11 3.38
CA VAL A 69 -9.79 -16.23 3.21
C VAL A 69 -9.52 -15.20 2.12
N ARG A 70 -8.37 -14.50 2.17
CA ARG A 70 -7.96 -13.52 1.17
C ARG A 70 -7.96 -14.13 -0.23
N ASP A 71 -7.38 -15.32 -0.40
CA ASP A 71 -7.25 -15.94 -1.71
C ASP A 71 -8.62 -16.34 -2.30
N ASN A 72 -9.60 -16.63 -1.44
CA ASN A 72 -10.98 -16.91 -1.85
C ASN A 72 -11.77 -15.63 -2.14
N THR A 73 -11.60 -14.58 -1.34
CA THR A 73 -12.36 -13.32 -1.48
C THR A 73 -11.79 -12.40 -2.56
N CYS A 74 -10.48 -12.42 -2.77
CA CYS A 74 -9.78 -11.51 -3.68
C CYS A 74 -9.40 -12.18 -5.02
N ARG A 75 -10.28 -13.04 -5.55
CA ARG A 75 -10.07 -13.81 -6.80
C ARG A 75 -9.71 -12.98 -8.06
N GLU A 76 -9.80 -11.65 -8.02
CA GLU A 76 -9.60 -10.78 -9.18
C GLU A 76 -8.14 -10.50 -9.57
N THR A 77 -7.13 -10.88 -8.78
CA THR A 77 -5.71 -10.63 -9.16
C THR A 77 -5.07 -11.68 -10.06
N LEU A 78 -5.75 -12.78 -10.40
CA LEU A 78 -5.22 -13.83 -11.30
C LEU A 78 -5.70 -13.70 -12.76
N ARG A 79 -6.53 -12.70 -13.07
CA ARG A 79 -6.96 -12.41 -14.45
C ARG A 79 -6.65 -10.97 -14.83
N SER A 80 -5.37 -10.68 -15.05
CA SER A 80 -4.98 -9.66 -16.00
C SER A 80 -4.11 -10.30 -17.10
N PRO A 81 -4.72 -10.78 -18.20
CA PRO A 81 -3.96 -11.12 -19.40
C PRO A 81 -3.51 -9.81 -20.05
N GLY A 82 -2.26 -9.44 -19.81
CA GLY A 82 -1.68 -8.19 -20.30
C GLY A 82 -0.20 -8.33 -20.60
N ALA A 83 0.19 -9.44 -21.24
CA ALA A 83 1.48 -9.59 -21.91
C ALA A 83 1.31 -10.61 -23.04
N GLY A 84 0.58 -10.20 -24.09
CA GLY A 84 0.72 -10.76 -25.43
C GLY A 84 1.50 -9.76 -26.27
N GLY A 85 2.49 -10.26 -27.02
CA GLY A 85 3.36 -9.50 -27.92
C GLY A 85 4.82 -9.79 -27.65
#